data_AF-A0A6J4J8D5-F1
#
_entry.id   AF-A0A6J4J8D5-F1
#
_cell.length_a   1.000
_cell.length_b   1.000
_cell.length_c   1.000
_cell.angle_alpha   90.00
_cell.angle_beta   90.00
_cell.angle_gamma   90.00
#
_symmetry.space_group_name_H-M   'P 1'
#
loop_
_entity.id
_entity.type
_entity.pdbx_description
1 polymer ?
#
loop_
_entity_poly.entity_id
_entity_poly.type
_entity_poly.pdbx_seq_one_letter_code
_entity_poly.pdbx_strand_id
1 'polypeptide(L)' 'MTDDRPEVLFVCVHNAGRSQMAAALLAHHAAGAVRVRSSASSELVAPARPLHRHRTHGRRG' A
#
# COMPACT_ATOMS: atom_id res chain seq x y z
N MET A 1 -13.78 2.87 -10.12
CA MET A 1 -13.09 2.18 -11.22
C MET A 1 -11.64 2.01 -10.82
N THR A 2 -11.15 0.77 -10.81
CA THR A 2 -9.72 0.48 -10.68
C THR A 2 -8.99 1.21 -11.79
N ASP A 3 -7.95 1.95 -11.43
CA ASP A 3 -7.02 2.53 -12.39
C ASP A 3 -6.32 1.35 -13.07
N ASP A 4 -6.52 1.13 -14.37
CA ASP A 4 -5.95 -0.01 -15.10
C ASP A 4 -4.44 0.11 -15.30
N ARG A 5 -3.84 1.23 -14.87
CA ARG A 5 -2.40 1.40 -14.89
C ARG A 5 -1.73 0.43 -13.91
N PRO A 6 -0.70 -0.31 -14.35
CA PRO A 6 0.04 -1.19 -13.47
C PRO A 6 0.64 -0.41 -12.28
N GLU A 7 0.74 -1.06 -11.13
CA GLU A 7 1.30 -0.49 -9.90
C GLU A 7 2.56 -1.24 -9.47
N VAL A 8 3.59 -0.50 -9.07
CA VAL A 8 4.87 -1.03 -8.58
C VAL A 8 5.16 -0.46 -7.20
N LEU A 9 5.45 -1.36 -6.24
CA LEU A 9 5.84 -1.01 -4.87
C LEU A 9 7.29 -1.40 -4.59
N PHE A 10 8.15 -0.42 -4.31
CA PHE A 10 9.53 -0.65 -3.87
C PHE A 10 9.61 -0.70 -2.34
N VAL A 11 10.15 -1.79 -1.81
CA VAL A 11 10.23 -2.03 -0.35
C VAL A 11 11.69 -2.13 0.12
N CYS A 12 12.01 -1.49 1.23
CA CYS A 12 13.23 -1.77 1.99
C CYS A 12 12.97 -1.69 3.50
N VAL A 13 13.98 -1.94 4.34
CA VAL A 13 13.80 -2.01 5.80
C VAL A 13 13.33 -0.67 6.40
N HIS A 14 13.98 0.44 6.05
CA HIS A 14 13.73 1.76 6.67
C HIS A 14 13.06 2.78 5.75
N ASN A 15 12.82 2.41 4.48
CA ASN A 15 12.32 3.33 3.45
C ASN A 15 13.07 4.68 3.38
N ALA A 16 14.39 4.67 3.52
CA ALA A 16 15.22 5.89 3.54
C ALA A 16 16.44 5.79 2.61
N GLY A 17 16.35 4.96 1.56
CA GLY A 17 17.48 4.67 0.68
C GLY A 17 17.05 4.12 -0.68
N ARG A 18 17.54 2.91 -1.02
CA ARG A 18 17.39 2.33 -2.37
C ARG A 18 15.94 2.27 -2.87
N SER A 19 14.98 1.97 -2.00
CA SER A 19 13.57 1.88 -2.41
C SER A 19 13.00 3.23 -2.86
N GLN A 20 13.36 4.33 -2.20
CA GLN A 20 12.96 5.68 -2.62
C GLN A 20 13.65 6.10 -3.92
N MET A 21 14.96 5.84 -4.06
CA MET A 21 15.67 6.14 -5.31
C MET A 21 15.12 5.35 -6.49
N ALA A 22 14.84 4.05 -6.30
CA ALA A 22 14.24 3.22 -7.34
C ALA A 22 12.84 3.71 -7.73
N ALA A 23 12.02 4.13 -6.75
CA ALA A 23 10.72 4.72 -7.00
C ALA A 23 10.81 6.03 -7.80
N ALA A 24 11.74 6.92 -7.45
CA ALA A 24 11.95 8.17 -8.16
C ALA A 24 12.44 7.95 -9.60
N LEU A 25 13.40 7.05 -9.80
CA LEU A 25 13.92 6.69 -11.12
C LEU A 25 12.83 6.09 -12.00
N LEU A 26 12.05 5.13 -11.48
CA LEU A 26 10.95 4.53 -12.25
C LEU A 26 9.88 5.57 -12.57
N ALA A 27 9.51 6.43 -11.63
CA ALA A 27 8.52 7.48 -11.88
C ALA A 27 8.98 8.43 -12.99
N HIS A 28 10.27 8.79 -13.02
CA HIS A 28 10.85 9.62 -14.07
C HIS A 28 10.80 8.95 -15.45
N HIS A 29 11.19 7.67 -15.53
CA HIS A 29 11.22 6.94 -16.80
C HIS A 29 9.85 6.46 -17.29
N ALA A 30 8.92 6.18 -16.38
CA ALA A 30 7.59 5.65 -16.73
C ALA A 30 6.64 6.72 -17.30
N ALA A 31 6.94 8.01 -17.15
CA ALA A 31 6.16 9.12 -17.70
C ALA A 31 4.63 8.99 -17.45
N GLY A 32 4.24 8.48 -16.27
CA GLY A 32 2.84 8.29 -15.87
C GLY A 32 2.17 6.98 -16.33
N ALA A 33 2.87 6.12 -17.08
CA ALA A 33 2.37 4.81 -17.52
C ALA A 33 2.18 3.80 -16.37
N VAL A 34 2.84 4.01 -15.24
CA VAL A 34 2.83 3.12 -14.07
C VAL A 34 2.61 3.95 -12.81
N ARG A 35 1.85 3.43 -11.85
CA ARG A 35 1.75 4.00 -10.50
C ARG A 35 2.92 3.48 -9.66
N VAL A 36 3.69 4.39 -9.07
CA VAL A 36 4.91 4.03 -8.32
C VAL A 36 4.78 4.44 -6.86
N ARG A 37 5.13 3.52 -5.95
CA ARG A 37 5.10 3.75 -4.49
C ARG A 37 6.34 3.18 -3.82
N SER A 38 6.65 3.67 -2.61
CA SER A 38 7.67 3.06 -1.76
C SER A 38 7.19 2.94 -0.31
N SER A 39 7.62 1.90 0.39
CA SER A 39 7.21 1.58 1.76
C SER A 39 8.37 0.97 2.56
N ALA A 40 8.29 1.05 3.88
CA ALA A 40 9.16 0.27 4.75
C ALA A 40 8.56 -1.13 4.97
N SER A 41 9.42 -2.15 5.08
CA SER A 41 9.01 -3.50 5.50
C SER A 41 8.81 -3.59 7.01
N SER A 42 9.50 -2.73 7.78
CA SER A 42 9.32 -2.62 9.23
C SER A 42 8.05 -1.85 9.60
N GLU A 43 7.38 -1.25 8.61
CA GLU A 43 6.13 -0.55 8.79
C GLU A 43 5.00 -1.57 9.01
N LEU A 44 4.59 -1.74 10.26
CA LEU A 44 3.32 -2.38 10.60
C LEU A 44 2.21 -1.51 10.00
N VAL A 45 1.62 -1.98 8.89
CA VAL A 45 0.38 -1.43 8.33
C VAL A 45 -0.59 -1.18 9.49
N ALA A 46 -1.03 0.08 9.64
CA ALA A 46 -2.07 0.45 10.60
C ALA A 46 -3.23 -0.56 10.49
N PRO A 47 -3.87 -0.96 11.61
CA PRO A 47 -4.88 -2.00 11.58
C PRO A 47 -5.93 -1.65 10.53
N ALA A 48 -6.16 -2.59 9.61
CA ALA A 48 -7.23 -2.47 8.63
C ALA A 48 -8.50 -2.00 9.34
N ARG A 49 -9.19 -0.97 8.80
CA ARG A 49 -10.44 -0.43 9.35
C ARG A 49 -11.30 -1.59 9.87
N PRO A 50 -11.85 -1.52 11.09
CA PRO A 50 -12.64 -2.62 11.61
C PRO A 50 -13.77 -2.92 10.62
N LEU A 51 -13.71 -4.11 9.99
CA LEU A 51 -14.87 -4.66 9.29
C LEU A 51 -15.99 -4.69 10.32
N HIS A 52 -17.11 -4.02 10.03
CA HIS A 52 -18.25 -3.92 10.94
C HIS A 52 -18.58 -5.32 11.49
N ARG A 53 -18.27 -5.53 12.76
CA ARG A 53 -18.53 -6.79 13.46
C ARG A 53 -20.05 -6.90 13.55
N HIS A 54 -20.66 -7.74 12.73
CA HIS A 54 -22.10 -7.99 12.80
C HIS A 54 -22.45 -8.37 14.24
N ARG A 55 -23.17 -7.47 14.93
CA ARG A 55 -23.75 -7.73 16.24
C ARG A 55 -24.75 -8.86 16.08
N THR A 56 -24.35 -10.10 16.33
CA THR A 56 -25.30 -11.18 16.60
C THR A 56 -25.89 -10.92 17.99
N HIS A 57 -26.99 -10.16 18.01
CA HIS A 57 -27.81 -10.06 19.21
C HIS A 57 -28.56 -11.39 19.36
N GLY A 58 -27.92 -12.32 20.08
CA GLY A 58 -28.61 -13.46 20.68
C GLY A 58 -29.59 -12.94 21.71
N ARG A 59 -30.81 -12.65 21.27
CA ARG A 59 -31.95 -12.42 22.15
C ARG A 59 -32.38 -13.81 22.65
N ARG A 60 -31.94 -14.11 23.88
CA ARG A 60 -32.51 -15.19 24.69
C ARG A 60 -34.02 -14.96 24.77
N GLY A 61 -34.78 -15.95 24.35
CA GLY A 61 -36.18 -16.17 24.66
C GLY A 61 -36.30 -17.60 25.14
#